data_AF-A0A977MSU7-F1
#
_entry.id   AF-A0A977MSU7-F1
#
_cell.length_a   1.000
_cell.length_b   1.000
_cell.length_c   1.000
_cell.angle_alpha   90.00
_cell.angle_beta   90.00
_cell.angle_gamma   90.00
#
_symmetry.space_group_name_H-M   'P 1'
#
loop_
_entity.id
_entity.type
_entity.pdbx_description
1 polymer ?
#
loop_
_entity_poly.entity_id
_entity_poly.type
_entity_poly.pdbx_seq_one_letter_code
_entity_poly.pdbx_strand_id
1 'polypeptide(L)' 'RGTEFEGAVIALFHLLATRPDKVRALREAFYRQNLPNLMNLLATILVFAIVIYF' A
#
# COMPACT_ATOMS: atom_id res chain seq x y z
N ARG A 1 15.92 2.69 -10.43
CA ARG A 1 14.61 3.26 -9.99
C ARG A 1 13.57 2.63 -10.90
N GLY A 2 12.86 1.61 -10.40
CA GLY A 2 11.86 0.88 -11.18
C GLY A 2 10.56 1.68 -11.32
N THR A 3 9.62 1.15 -12.10
CA THR A 3 8.27 1.70 -12.26
C THR A 3 7.55 1.76 -10.91
N GLU A 4 7.20 2.97 -10.45
CA GLU A 4 6.36 3.16 -9.27
C GLU A 4 4.90 3.18 -9.70
N PHE A 5 4.10 2.25 -9.17
CA PHE A 5 2.67 2.19 -9.45
C PHE A 5 1.91 3.11 -8.50
N GLU A 6 0.96 3.88 -9.01
CA GLU A 6 0.08 4.73 -8.19
C GLU A 6 -0.85 3.91 -7.29
N GLY A 7 -1.29 2.73 -7.73
CA GLY A 7 -2.16 1.86 -6.93
C GLY A 7 -1.43 1.21 -5.75
N ALA A 8 -1.98 1.33 -4.53
CA ALA A 8 -1.42 0.73 -3.32
C ALA A 8 -1.28 -0.80 -3.41
N VAL A 9 -2.29 -1.47 -3.98
CA VAL A 9 -2.31 -2.94 -4.14
C VAL A 9 -1.34 -3.41 -5.22
N ILE A 10 -1.35 -2.74 -6.39
CA ILE A 10 -0.45 -3.08 -7.50
C ILE A 10 1.00 -2.83 -7.09
N ALA A 11 1.27 -1.71 -6.41
CA ALA A 11 2.59 -1.40 -5.88
C ALA A 11 3.06 -2.48 -4.88
N LEU A 12 2.19 -2.95 -3.98
CA LEU A 12 2.51 -4.01 -3.03
C LEU A 12 2.95 -5.30 -3.76
N PHE A 13 2.14 -5.82 -4.68
CA PHE A 13 2.48 -7.04 -5.41
C PHE A 13 3.72 -6.87 -6.29
N HIS A 14 3.88 -5.71 -6.93
CA HIS A 14 5.06 -5.41 -7.73
C HIS A 14 6.34 -5.39 -6.88
N LEU A 15 6.32 -4.67 -5.75
CA LEU A 15 7.44 -4.58 -4.81
C LEU A 15 7.79 -5.97 -4.25
N LEU A 16 6.80 -6.81 -3.95
CA LEU A 16 7.01 -8.16 -3.43
C LEU A 16 7.55 -9.15 -4.48
N ALA A 17 7.23 -8.93 -5.76
CA ALA A 17 7.63 -9.76 -6.89
C ALA A 17 9.01 -9.38 -7.44
N THR A 18 9.34 -8.08 -7.48
CA THR A 18 10.60 -7.59 -8.06
C THR A 18 11.74 -7.45 -7.05
N ARG A 19 11.47 -7.26 -5.75
CA ARG A 19 12.52 -7.11 -4.74
C ARG A 19 12.80 -8.41 -3.98
N PRO A 20 14.08 -8.78 -3.78
CA PRO A 20 14.45 -9.95 -2.97
C PRO A 20 14.15 -9.71 -1.47
N ASP A 21 14.32 -8.48 -0.99
CA ASP A 21 14.11 -8.11 0.42
C ASP A 21 12.62 -7.83 0.72
N LYS A 22 11.85 -8.89 0.98
CA LYS A 22 10.40 -8.80 1.23
C LYS A 22 10.03 -7.89 2.40
N VAL A 23 10.80 -7.89 3.49
CA VAL A 23 10.55 -7.04 4.67
C VAL A 23 10.67 -5.55 4.32
N ARG A 24 11.68 -5.22 3.51
CA ARG A 24 11.92 -3.84 3.09
C ARG A 24 10.88 -3.38 2.08
N ALA A 25 10.49 -4.25 1.15
CA ALA A 25 9.41 -4.04 0.19
C ALA A 25 8.04 -3.82 0.89
N LEU A 26 7.73 -4.59 1.93
CA LEU A 26 6.51 -4.39 2.73
C LEU A 26 6.53 -3.04 3.43
N ARG A 27 7.65 -2.68 4.10
CA ARG A 27 7.76 -1.37 4.76
C ARG A 27 7.58 -0.22 3.77
N GLU A 28 8.15 -0.33 2.58
CA GLU A 28 8.02 0.68 1.51
C GLU A 28 6.58 0.78 0.99
N ALA A 29 5.87 -0.35 0.83
CA ALA A 29 4.47 -0.37 0.41
C ALA A 29 3.49 0.19 1.47
N PHE A 30 3.80 0.02 2.77
CA PHE A 30 2.98 0.55 3.87
C PHE A 30 3.22 2.03 4.16
N TYR A 31 4.47 2.52 4.04
CA TYR A 31 4.86 3.83 4.57
C TYR A 31 5.36 4.82 3.50
N ARG A 32 5.10 4.61 2.21
CA ARG A 32 5.45 5.63 1.18
C ARG A 32 4.65 6.92 1.39
N GLN A 33 5.34 8.07 1.29
CA GLN A 33 4.78 9.40 1.55
C GLN A 33 4.14 10.06 0.33
N ASN A 34 4.68 9.83 -0.87
CA ASN A 34 4.31 10.61 -2.07
C ASN A 34 3.20 9.96 -2.92
N LEU A 35 2.89 8.69 -2.68
CA LEU A 35 1.92 7.93 -3.47
C LEU A 35 0.97 7.14 -2.54
N PRO A 36 -0.21 6.72 -3.01
CA PRO A 36 -1.18 5.98 -2.20
C PRO A 36 -0.60 4.71 -1.56
N ASN A 37 -0.51 4.64 -0.24
CA ASN A 37 0.07 3.48 0.46
C ASN A 37 -1.02 2.55 1.01
N LEU A 38 -0.62 1.38 1.53
CA LEU A 38 -1.58 0.43 2.09
C LEU A 38 -2.31 0.97 3.32
N MET A 39 -1.67 1.85 4.10
CA MET A 39 -2.29 2.46 5.27
C MET A 39 -3.46 3.37 4.90
N ASN A 40 -3.33 4.14 3.81
CA ASN A 40 -4.41 4.97 3.29
C ASN A 40 -5.58 4.10 2.80
N LEU A 41 -5.30 2.96 2.16
CA LEU A 41 -6.33 1.99 1.76
C LEU A 41 -7.04 1.36 2.96
N LEU A 42 -6.31 1.02 4.02
CA LEU A 42 -6.91 0.53 5.26
C LEU A 42 -7.77 1.60 5.93
N ALA A 43 -7.31 2.85 5.92
CA ALA A 43 -8.07 3.97 6.47
C ALA A 43 -9.40 4.18 5.73
N THR A 44 -9.44 4.07 4.39
CA THR A 44 -10.70 4.18 3.64
C THR A 44 -11.65 3.05 3.96
N ILE A 45 -11.17 1.80 4.04
CA ILE A 45 -11.99 0.64 4.42
C ILE A 45 -12.54 0.83 5.84
N LEU A 46 -11.71 1.29 6.78
CA LEU A 46 -12.09 1.48 8.18
C LEU A 46 -13.15 2.58 8.32
N VAL A 47 -12.95 3.74 7.70
CA VAL A 47 -13.93 4.84 7.73
C VAL A 47 -15.24 4.40 7.09
N PHE A 48 -15.17 3.70 5.96
CA PHE A 48 -16.37 3.19 5.28
C PHE A 48 -17.13 2.17 6.14
N ALA A 49 -16.41 1.27 6.82
CA ALA A 49 -17.02 0.33 7.76
C ALA A 49 -17.69 1.08 8.93
N ILE A 50 -17.00 2.05 9.55
CA ILE A 50 -17.59 2.85 10.64
C ILE A 50 -18.89 3.52 10.17
N VAL A 51 -18.88 4.21 9.03
CA VAL A 51 -20.05 4.92 8.50
C VAL A 51 -21.25 4.01 8.21
N ILE A 52 -21.01 2.74 7.85
CA ILE A 52 -22.10 1.79 7.58
C ILE A 52 -22.70 1.23 8.87
N TYR A 53 -21.87 1.01 9.90
CA TYR A 53 -22.27 0.31 11.13
C TYR A 53 -22.60 1.24 12.30
N PHE A 54 -22.25 2.53 12.22
CA PHE A 54 -22.42 3.54 13.28
C PHE A 54 -23.09 4.80 12.73
#